data_AF-A0A9X8YRN8-F1
#
_entry.id   AF-A0A9X8YRN8-F1
#
_cell.length_a   1.000
_cell.length_b   1.000
_cell.length_c   1.000
_cell.angle_alpha   90.00
_cell.angle_beta   90.00
_cell.angle_gamma   90.00
#
_symmetry.space_group_name_H-M   'P 1'
#
loop_
_entity.id
_entity.type
_entity.pdbx_description
1 polymer ?
#
loop_
_entity_poly.entity_id
_entity_poly.type
_entity_poly.pdbx_seq_one_letter_code
_entity_poly.pdbx_strand_id
1 'polypeptide(L)' 'IHGRAEAVTSAIMQAQEQDVVLVAGKGHEDYQLVGNRRLDYSDRTTVARLLGVLA' A
#
# COMPACT_ATOMS: atom_id res chain seq x y z
N ILE A 1 9.16 -0.35 9.96
CA ILE A 1 7.71 -0.14 10.17
C ILE A 1 7.05 -1.50 9.96
N HIS A 2 6.37 -2.03 10.97
CA HIS A 2 5.60 -3.26 10.82
C HIS A 2 4.17 -2.91 10.38
N GLY A 3 3.58 -3.73 9.51
CA GLY A 3 2.29 -3.44 8.89
C GLY A 3 2.44 -2.84 7.49
N ARG A 4 1.78 -3.45 6.50
CA ARG A 4 1.97 -3.11 5.09
C ARG A 4 1.32 -1.77 4.75
N ALA A 5 0.12 -1.50 5.28
CA ALA A 5 -0.59 -0.24 5.10
C ALA A 5 0.21 0.94 5.69
N GLU A 6 0.79 0.74 6.87
CA GLU A 6 1.58 1.72 7.60
C GLU A 6 2.89 2.02 6.87
N ALA A 7 3.56 1.00 6.34
CA ALA A 7 4.77 1.17 5.55
C ALA A 7 4.51 1.95 4.24
N VAL A 8 3.44 1.60 3.51
CA VAL A 8 3.03 2.32 2.29
C VAL A 8 2.65 3.76 2.62
N THR A 9 1.86 3.99 3.66
CA THR A 9 1.47 5.33 4.12
C THR A 9 2.70 6.16 4.48
N SER A 10 3.63 5.58 5.25
CA SER A 10 4.84 6.28 5.66
C SER A 10 5.73 6.65 4.47
N ALA A 11 5.86 5.77 3.48
CA ALA A 11 6.65 6.06 2.28
C ALA A 11 6.04 7.19 1.47
N ILE A 12 4.71 7.16 1.24
CA ILE A 12 4.01 8.19 0.48
C ILE A 12 4.04 9.55 1.20
N MET A 13 3.83 9.56 2.52
CA MET A 13 3.81 10.81 3.30
C MET A 13 5.19 11.46 3.45
N GLN A 14 6.28 10.73 3.23
CA GLN A 14 7.66 11.24 3.30
C GLN A 14 8.22 11.62 1.92
N ALA A 15 7.67 11.06 0.85
CA ALA A 15 8.08 11.35 -0.51
C ALA A 15 7.88 12.84 -0.84
N GLN A 16 8.87 13.43 -1.51
CA GLN A 16 8.75 14.76 -2.09
C GLN A 16 8.02 14.68 -3.44
N GLU A 17 7.56 15.82 -3.96
CA GLU A 17 6.75 15.89 -5.19
C GLU A 17 7.38 15.22 -6.41
N GLN A 18 8.72 15.20 -6.50
CA GLN A 18 9.46 14.64 -7.63
C GLN A 18 9.96 13.20 -7.37
N ASP A 19 9.65 12.62 -6.21
CA ASP A 19 10.06 11.27 -5.86
C ASP A 19 9.11 10.23 -6.49
N VAL A 20 9.64 9.03 -6.74
CA VAL A 20 8.85 7.88 -7.18
C VAL A 20 8.89 6.80 -6.10
N VAL A 21 7.72 6.38 -5.64
CA VAL A 21 7.57 5.30 -4.66
C VAL A 21 7.08 4.03 -5.36
N LEU A 22 7.94 2.99 -5.43
CA LEU A 22 7.56 1.67 -5.93
C LEU A 22 7.01 0.80 -4.80
N VAL A 23 5.72 0.45 -4.87
CA VAL A 23 5.10 -0.56 -3.98
C VAL A 23 5.10 -1.92 -4.68
N ALA A 24 6.03 -2.80 -4.32
CA ALA A 24 6.21 -4.10 -4.96
C ALA A 24 5.69 -5.28 -4.12
N GLY A 25 5.33 -6.38 -4.79
CA GLY A 25 5.10 -7.69 -4.17
C GLY A 25 3.67 -8.23 -4.17
N LYS A 26 2.63 -7.40 -4.39
CA LYS A 26 1.23 -7.87 -4.50
C LYS A 26 0.62 -7.79 -5.90
N GLY A 27 0.95 -6.74 -6.66
CA GLY A 27 0.27 -6.50 -7.93
C GLY A 27 -1.24 -6.33 -7.74
N HIS A 28 -2.03 -7.24 -8.34
CA HIS A 28 -3.50 -7.24 -8.27
C HIS A 28 -4.07 -8.04 -7.10
N GLU A 29 -3.24 -8.61 -6.22
CA GLU A 29 -3.75 -9.25 -5.00
C GLU A 29 -4.39 -8.22 -4.05
N ASP A 30 -5.57 -8.58 -3.55
CA ASP A 30 -6.45 -7.75 -2.71
C ASP A 30 -6.61 -8.31 -1.28
N TYR A 31 -5.74 -9.24 -0.89
CA TYR A 31 -5.66 -9.76 0.47
C TYR A 31 -4.23 -9.75 1.00
N GLN A 32 -4.07 -9.70 2.31
CA GLN A 32 -2.82 -9.99 3.01
C GLN A 32 -2.96 -11.30 3.80
N LEU A 33 -2.02 -12.22 3.59
CA LEU A 33 -1.92 -13.42 4.42
C LEU A 33 -1.21 -13.09 5.74
N VAL A 34 -1.89 -13.36 6.84
CA VAL A 34 -1.33 -13.25 8.20
C VAL A 34 -1.55 -14.59 8.89
N GLY A 35 -0.48 -15.38 9.01
CA GLY A 35 -0.58 -16.80 9.36
C GLY A 35 -1.38 -17.54 8.28
N ASN A 36 -2.50 -18.14 8.67
CA ASN A 36 -3.43 -18.84 7.78
C ASN A 36 -4.68 -18.02 7.40
N ARG A 37 -4.75 -16.75 7.83
CA ARG A 37 -5.90 -15.88 7.58
C ARG A 37 -5.64 -14.98 6.37
N ARG A 38 -6.62 -14.86 5.49
CA ARG A 38 -6.68 -13.83 4.45
C ARG A 38 -7.42 -12.63 5.01
N LEU A 39 -6.75 -11.49 5.11
CA LEU A 39 -7.33 -10.22 5.52
C LEU A 39 -7.49 -9.34 4.28
N ASP A 40 -8.60 -8.62 4.14
CA ASP A 40 -8.83 -7.72 3.01
C ASP A 40 -7.79 -6.59 3.02
N TYR A 41 -6.99 -6.53 1.96
CA TYR A 41 -5.95 -5.52 1.80
C TYR A 41 -5.44 -5.44 0.37
N SER A 42 -5.52 -4.25 -0.23
CA SER A 42 -4.98 -3.97 -1.56
C SER A 42 -4.01 -2.78 -1.51
N ASP A 43 -2.82 -2.96 -2.10
CA ASP A 43 -1.86 -1.86 -2.28
C ASP A 43 -2.48 -0.75 -3.15
N ARG A 44 -3.13 -1.12 -4.27
CA ARG A 44 -3.78 -0.18 -5.20
C ARG A 44 -4.79 0.69 -4.48
N THR A 45 -5.68 0.08 -3.71
CA THR A 45 -6.73 0.82 -2.97
C THR A 45 -6.12 1.73 -1.90
N THR A 46 -5.08 1.24 -1.21
CA THR A 46 -4.36 2.03 -0.18
C THR A 46 -3.70 3.26 -0.80
N VAL A 47 -2.94 3.09 -1.89
CA VAL A 47 -2.25 4.18 -2.60
C VAL A 47 -3.26 5.18 -3.17
N ALA A 48 -4.30 4.69 -3.86
CA ALA A 48 -5.32 5.54 -4.47
C ALA A 48 -6.00 6.44 -3.43
N ARG A 49 -6.34 5.88 -2.26
CA ARG A 49 -6.92 6.64 -1.14
C ARG A 49 -5.98 7.74 -0.63
N LEU A 50 -4.69 7.46 -0.49
CA LEU A 50 -3.69 8.42 0.00
C LEU A 50 -3.44 9.56 -1.00
N LEU A 51 -3.54 9.27 -2.30
CA LEU A 51 -3.37 10.26 -3.37
C LEU A 51 -4.69 10.93 -3.78
N GLY A 52 -5.84 10.54 -3.21
CA GLY A 52 -7.15 11.11 -3.54
C GLY A 52 -7.66 10.73 -4.94
N VAL A 53 -7.26 9.58 -5.47
CA VAL A 53 -7.66 9.07 -6.79
C VAL A 53 -8.43 7.75 -6.68
N LEU A 54 -8.98 7.27 -7.80
CA LEU A 54 -9.63 5.95 -7.87
C LEU A 54 -8.61 4.85 -8.19
N ALA A 55 -8.82 3.68 -7.57
CA ALA A 55 -7.95 2.51 -7.69
C ALA A 55 -8.26 1.62 -8.90
#